data_AF-A0A0E3LCJ7-F1
#
_entry.id   AF-A0A0E3LCJ7-F1
#
_cell.length_a   1.000
_cell.length_b   1.000
_cell.length_c   1.000
_cell.angle_alpha   90.00
_cell.angle_beta   90.00
_cell.angle_gamma   90.00
#
_symmetry.space_group_name_H-M   'P 1'
#
loop_
_entity.id
_entity.type
_entity.pdbx_description
1 polymer ?
#
loop_
_entity_poly.entity_id
_entity_poly.type
_entity_poly.pdbx_seq_one_letter_code
_entity_poly.pdbx_strand_id
1 'polypeptide(L)'
;MTYNARKPGKSVKSEWRMRAADFETDEPSEVIRSYGGPEKKEIVGKWISDEVYISISGIKSHGGMPYKLWTRDEPIPISPTDASMLVKAHLIRRVRK
;
A
#
# COMPACT_ATOMS: atom_id res chain seq x y z
N MET A 1 -25.95 -20.36 24.57
CA MET A 1 -25.23 -19.91 23.36
C MET A 1 -24.11 -18.99 23.79
N THR A 2 -22.88 -19.46 23.76
CA THR A 2 -21.69 -18.67 24.06
C THR A 2 -21.48 -17.65 22.95
N TYR A 3 -21.71 -16.37 23.26
CA TYR A 3 -21.33 -15.27 22.39
C TYR A 3 -19.81 -15.30 22.27
N ASN A 4 -19.32 -15.88 21.16
CA ASN A 4 -17.93 -15.74 20.75
C ASN A 4 -17.72 -14.26 20.48
N ALA A 5 -17.28 -13.52 21.50
CA ALA A 5 -16.71 -12.20 21.33
C ALA A 5 -15.56 -12.37 20.35
N ARG A 6 -15.81 -12.04 19.08
CA ARG A 6 -14.75 -11.91 18.08
C ARG A 6 -13.74 -10.97 18.72
N LYS A 7 -12.53 -11.47 19.01
CA LYS A 7 -11.38 -10.61 19.34
C LYS A 7 -11.45 -9.44 18.36
N PRO A 8 -11.38 -8.17 18.81
CA PRO A 8 -11.57 -7.02 17.93
C PRO A 8 -10.74 -7.25 16.68
N GLY A 9 -11.44 -7.43 15.55
CA GLY A 9 -10.84 -7.92 14.32
C GLY A 9 -9.69 -7.00 13.97
N LYS A 10 -8.48 -7.55 13.82
CA LYS A 10 -7.32 -6.76 13.43
C LYS A 10 -7.67 -6.01 12.15
N SER A 11 -7.55 -4.68 12.16
CA SER A 11 -7.84 -3.88 10.96
C SER A 11 -6.92 -4.30 9.82
N VAL A 12 -7.39 -4.14 8.57
CA VAL A 12 -6.60 -4.48 7.37
C VAL A 12 -5.25 -3.77 7.40
N LYS A 13 -5.21 -2.51 7.85
CA LYS A 13 -3.97 -1.75 8.06
C LYS A 13 -3.03 -2.39 9.09
N SER A 14 -3.57 -2.89 10.20
CA SER A 14 -2.77 -3.56 11.24
C SER A 14 -2.20 -4.88 10.74
N GLU A 15 -3.00 -5.65 10.00
CA GLU A 15 -2.54 -6.88 9.35
C GLU A 15 -1.47 -6.59 8.30
N TRP A 16 -1.69 -5.58 7.46
CA TRP A 16 -0.72 -5.12 6.47
C TRP A 16 0.61 -4.72 7.11
N ARG A 17 0.59 -4.04 8.26
CA ARG A 17 1.81 -3.63 8.98
C ARG A 17 2.69 -4.80 9.42
N MET A 18 2.10 -5.94 9.81
CA MET A 18 2.84 -7.14 10.23
C MET A 18 3.39 -7.95 9.04
N ARG A 19 2.84 -7.75 7.84
CA ARG A 19 3.23 -8.50 6.65
C ARG A 19 4.64 -8.12 6.17
N ALA A 20 5.38 -9.08 5.60
CA ALA A 20 6.63 -8.79 4.91
C ALA A 20 6.39 -7.90 3.68
N ALA A 21 7.42 -7.17 3.24
CA ALA A 21 7.34 -6.40 2.02
C ALA A 21 7.23 -7.32 0.79
N ASP A 22 6.32 -6.99 -0.12
CA ASP A 22 6.18 -7.68 -1.41
C ASP A 22 7.13 -7.06 -2.45
N PHE A 23 7.38 -5.77 -2.33
CA PHE A 23 8.25 -4.99 -3.21
C PHE A 23 9.18 -4.08 -2.41
N GLU A 24 10.28 -3.68 -3.03
CA GLU A 24 11.24 -2.73 -2.48
C GLU A 24 11.74 -1.75 -3.55
N THR A 25 12.20 -0.59 -3.11
CA THR A 25 12.84 0.44 -3.92
C THR A 25 13.76 1.30 -3.05
N ASP A 26 14.82 1.82 -3.67
CA ASP A 26 15.76 2.75 -3.04
C ASP A 26 15.27 4.21 -3.17
N GLU A 27 14.15 4.43 -3.89
CA GLU A 27 13.49 5.72 -4.02
C GLU A 27 12.75 6.12 -2.74
N PRO A 28 12.65 7.44 -2.44
CA PRO A 28 11.85 7.93 -1.32
C PRO A 28 10.35 7.80 -1.59
N SER A 29 9.55 7.74 -0.53
CA SER A 29 8.09 7.53 -0.65
C SER A 29 7.40 8.64 -1.45
N GLU A 30 7.89 9.87 -1.35
CA GLU A 30 7.39 11.03 -2.10
C GLU A 30 7.55 10.88 -3.61
N VAL A 31 8.69 10.35 -4.07
CA VAL A 31 8.93 10.08 -5.50
C VAL A 31 7.95 9.03 -5.99
N ILE A 32 7.75 7.95 -5.23
CA ILE A 32 6.79 6.91 -5.61
C ILE A 32 5.36 7.47 -5.69
N ARG A 33 4.97 8.36 -4.77
CA ARG A 33 3.67 9.03 -4.79
C ARG A 33 3.51 9.96 -5.99
N SER A 34 4.59 10.60 -6.45
CA SER A 34 4.57 11.52 -7.60
C SER A 34 4.16 10.83 -8.92
N TYR A 35 4.42 9.52 -9.05
CA TYR A 35 3.98 8.74 -10.21
C TYR A 35 2.47 8.59 -10.33
N GLY A 36 1.71 9.00 -9.31
CA GLY A 36 0.24 9.03 -9.33
C GLY A 36 -0.35 10.00 -10.37
N GLY A 37 0.48 10.85 -10.97
CA GLY A 37 0.08 11.79 -12.01
C GLY A 37 -0.31 13.17 -11.48
N PRO A 38 -0.28 14.19 -12.35
CA PRO A 38 -0.35 15.61 -11.95
C PRO A 38 -1.75 16.07 -11.49
N GLU A 39 -2.82 15.33 -11.79
CA GLU A 39 -4.20 15.76 -11.45
C GLU A 39 -4.61 15.45 -10.00
N LYS A 40 -3.76 14.81 -9.21
CA LYS A 40 -4.14 14.33 -7.88
C LYS A 40 -3.81 15.35 -6.81
N LYS A 41 -4.80 16.19 -6.50
CA LYS A 41 -4.78 17.14 -5.36
C LYS A 41 -4.70 16.45 -3.98
N GLU A 42 -4.83 15.13 -3.90
CA GLU A 42 -4.74 14.35 -2.66
C GLU A 42 -3.37 13.65 -2.55
N ILE A 43 -2.83 13.55 -1.33
CA ILE A 43 -1.65 12.71 -1.06
C ILE A 43 -2.04 11.24 -1.30
N VAL A 44 -1.47 10.62 -2.34
CA VAL A 44 -1.74 9.25 -2.77
C VAL A 44 -0.79 8.22 -2.14
N GLY A 45 -1.02 6.92 -2.39
CA GLY A 45 -0.15 5.84 -1.91
C GLY A 45 -0.07 5.77 -0.39
N LYS A 46 -1.21 5.92 0.29
CA LYS A 46 -1.30 5.93 1.76
C LYS A 46 -2.63 5.41 2.29
N TRP A 47 -2.64 5.08 3.56
CA TRP A 47 -3.87 4.80 4.31
C TRP A 47 -4.63 6.10 4.59
N ILE A 48 -5.94 6.10 4.32
CA ILE A 48 -6.88 7.17 4.69
C ILE A 48 -7.58 6.83 6.01
N SER A 49 -7.87 5.54 6.24
CA SER A 49 -8.42 5.03 7.50
C SER A 49 -7.81 3.66 7.82
N ASP A 50 -8.36 2.94 8.80
CA ASP A 50 -7.89 1.59 9.16
C ASP A 50 -8.25 0.50 8.14
N GLU A 51 -9.20 0.78 7.26
CA GLU A 51 -9.69 -0.15 6.23
C GLU A 51 -9.61 0.41 4.80
N VAL A 52 -9.30 1.71 4.68
CA VAL A 52 -9.28 2.41 3.39
C VAL A 52 -7.89 2.94 3.10
N TYR A 53 -7.37 2.60 1.93
CA TYR A 53 -6.18 3.22 1.37
C TYR A 53 -6.50 3.84 0.01
N ILE A 54 -5.67 4.81 -0.37
CA ILE A 54 -5.65 5.38 -1.70
C ILE A 54 -4.39 4.89 -2.42
N SER A 55 -4.61 4.31 -3.59
CA SER A 55 -3.55 3.83 -4.48
C SER A 55 -2.70 4.99 -4.99
N ILE A 56 -1.55 4.72 -5.61
CA ILE A 56 -0.72 5.77 -6.23
C ILE A 56 -1.49 6.40 -7.39
N SER A 57 -2.17 5.58 -8.19
CA SER A 57 -3.16 6.02 -9.18
C SER A 57 -4.43 6.66 -8.59
N GLY A 58 -4.46 7.02 -7.30
CA GLY A 58 -5.54 7.76 -6.63
C GLY A 58 -6.88 7.05 -6.53
N ILE A 59 -6.90 5.73 -6.71
CA ILE A 59 -8.11 4.92 -6.57
C ILE A 59 -8.26 4.57 -5.09
N LYS A 60 -9.40 4.91 -4.51
CA LYS A 60 -9.76 4.54 -3.14
C LYS A 60 -10.22 3.07 -3.12
N SER A 61 -9.69 2.28 -2.21
CA SER A 61 -10.05 0.87 -2.04
C SER A 61 -10.50 0.62 -0.61
N HIS A 62 -11.63 -0.06 -0.46
CA HIS A 62 -12.24 -0.40 0.82
C HIS A 62 -12.05 -1.89 1.11
N GLY A 63 -11.37 -2.24 2.19
CA GLY A 63 -11.28 -3.63 2.69
C GLY A 63 -10.36 -4.57 1.90
N GLY A 64 -9.76 -4.12 0.79
CA GLY A 64 -8.74 -4.89 0.06
C GLY A 64 -7.36 -4.79 0.73
N MET A 65 -6.61 -5.90 0.78
CA MET A 65 -5.22 -5.90 1.26
C MET A 65 -4.29 -5.40 0.14
N PRO A 66 -3.67 -4.21 0.26
CA PRO A 66 -2.70 -3.74 -0.71
C PRO A 66 -1.39 -4.52 -0.61
N TYR A 67 -0.57 -4.46 -1.66
CA TYR A 67 0.82 -4.90 -1.55
C TYR A 67 1.61 -3.93 -0.67
N LYS A 68 2.64 -4.47 -0.01
CA LYS A 68 3.57 -3.66 0.77
C LYS A 68 4.81 -3.35 -0.07
N LEU A 69 5.03 -2.07 -0.33
CA LEU A 69 6.27 -1.55 -0.90
C LEU A 69 7.12 -0.95 0.20
N TRP A 70 8.33 -1.45 0.37
CA TRP A 70 9.35 -0.82 1.20
C TRP A 70 10.07 0.25 0.38
N THR A 71 9.91 1.51 0.76
CA THR A 71 10.69 2.62 0.18
C THR A 71 11.88 2.92 1.09
N ARG A 72 12.74 3.85 0.67
CA ARG A 72 13.90 4.26 1.48
C ARG A 72 13.51 4.74 2.88
N ASP A 73 12.41 5.51 2.97
CA ASP A 73 12.05 6.21 4.20
C ASP A 73 10.92 5.50 4.96
N GLU A 74 9.93 4.92 4.25
CA GLU A 74 8.78 4.26 4.88
C GLU A 74 8.11 3.18 4.01
N PRO A 75 7.41 2.20 4.61
CA PRO A 75 6.55 1.32 3.86
C PRO A 75 5.27 2.02 3.41
N ILE A 76 4.88 1.86 2.15
CA ILE A 76 3.63 2.40 1.62
C ILE A 76 2.73 1.32 1.01
N PRO A 77 1.39 1.44 1.12
CA PRO A 77 0.47 0.56 0.44
C PRO A 77 0.43 0.89 -1.05
N ILE A 78 0.53 -0.13 -1.90
CA ILE A 78 0.37 0.01 -3.35
C ILE A 78 -0.69 -0.96 -3.87
N SER A 79 -1.48 -0.53 -4.85
CA SER A 79 -2.46 -1.41 -5.48
C SER A 79 -1.75 -2.43 -6.40
N PRO A 80 -2.39 -3.57 -6.72
CA PRO A 80 -1.85 -4.51 -7.69
C PRO A 80 -1.58 -3.90 -9.06
N THR A 81 -2.42 -2.95 -9.48
CA THR A 81 -2.28 -2.23 -10.74
C THR A 81 -1.05 -1.32 -10.71
N ASP A 82 -0.88 -0.51 -9.65
CA ASP A 82 0.31 0.34 -9.50
C ASP A 82 1.58 -0.49 -9.45
N ALA A 83 1.58 -1.59 -8.68
CA ALA A 83 2.73 -2.47 -8.58
C ALA A 83 3.15 -3.02 -9.95
N SER A 84 2.18 -3.44 -10.76
CA SER A 84 2.45 -3.91 -12.13
C SER A 84 3.07 -2.83 -13.01
N MET A 85 2.56 -1.59 -12.93
CA MET A 85 3.11 -0.47 -13.70
C MET A 85 4.52 -0.10 -13.25
N LEU A 86 4.75 0.03 -11.94
CA LEU A 86 6.05 0.40 -11.38
C LEU A 86 7.12 -0.67 -11.63
N VAL A 87 6.76 -1.96 -11.59
CA VAL A 87 7.68 -3.05 -11.95
C VAL A 87 8.04 -2.98 -13.43
N LYS A 88 7.07 -2.78 -14.33
CA LYS A 88 7.33 -2.64 -15.77
C LYS A 88 8.22 -1.44 -16.08
N ALA A 89 8.09 -0.37 -15.31
CA ALA A 89 8.91 0.83 -15.41
C ALA A 89 10.28 0.70 -14.70
N HIS A 90 10.60 -0.45 -14.10
CA HIS A 90 11.84 -0.67 -13.34
C HIS A 90 12.02 0.27 -12.13
N LEU A 91 10.93 0.81 -11.59
CA LEU A 91 10.92 1.74 -10.45
C LEU A 91 10.87 1.04 -9.10
N ILE A 92 10.35 -0.17 -9.07
CA ILE A 92 10.32 -1.04 -7.89
C ILE A 92 10.72 -2.46 -8.30
N ARG A 93 11.25 -3.23 -7.36
CA ARG A 93 11.59 -4.65 -7.56
C ARG A 93 10.83 -5.54 -6.58
N ARG A 94 10.55 -6.79 -6.99
CA ARG A 94 10.00 -7.81 -6.08
C ARG A 94 11.06 -8.22 -5.08
N VAL A 95 10.70 -8.28 -3.81
CA VAL A 95 11.58 -8.85 -2.78
C VAL A 95 11.72 -10.35 -3.07
N ARG A 96 12.96 -10.81 -3.28
CA ARG A 96 13.22 -12.25 -3.39
C ARG A 96 13.13 -12.84 -1.98
N LYS A 97 12.20 -13.77 -1.78
CA LYS A 97 12.08 -14.56 -0.55
C LYS A 97 13.16 -15.63 -0.49
#